data_AF-A0A6B3GKV5-F1
#
_entry.id   AF-A0A6B3GKV5-F1
#
_cell.length_a   1.000
_cell.length_b   1.000
_cell.length_c   1.000
_cell.angle_alpha   90.00
_cell.angle_beta   90.00
_cell.angle_gamma   90.00
#
_symmetry.space_group_name_H-M   'P 1'
#
loop_
_entity.id
_entity.type
_entity.pdbx_description
1 polymer ?
#
loop_
_entity_poly.entity_id
_entity_poly.type
_entity_poly.pdbx_seq_one_letter_code
_entity_poly.pdbx_strand_id
1 'polypeptide(L)'
;SAGVATGAYAGTTEEPSAPAAAPAYQPEMVKALAVTLGVSEKAAVERLDREAEQQDRFAELRKDRVDTLGAFFAKDGSLVVNAADAEAAKDVRAAGLK
;
A
#
# COMPACT_ATOMS: atom_id res chain seq x y z
N SER A 1 44.32 -52.04 8.58
CA SER A 1 44.36 -51.34 9.87
C SER A 1 43.69 -49.99 9.73
N ALA A 2 42.77 -49.69 10.66
CA ALA A 2 42.19 -48.41 11.11
C ALA A 2 42.09 -47.20 10.14
N GLY A 3 41.00 -46.43 10.09
CA GLY A 3 39.88 -46.37 11.01
C GLY A 3 38.76 -45.48 10.47
N VAL A 4 37.55 -45.71 11.00
CA VAL A 4 36.35 -44.92 10.76
C VAL A 4 36.40 -43.64 11.60
N ALA A 5 35.98 -42.52 11.02
CA ALA A 5 35.66 -41.30 11.77
C ALA A 5 34.21 -40.91 11.45
N THR A 6 33.37 -41.19 12.42
CA THR A 6 31.99 -40.73 12.61
C THR A 6 31.89 -39.20 12.59
N GLY A 7 30.82 -38.68 12.02
CA GLY A 7 30.46 -37.27 12.15
C GLY A 7 29.16 -36.96 11.41
N ALA A 8 28.04 -37.45 11.95
CA ALA A 8 26.71 -36.99 11.54
C ALA A 8 26.54 -35.54 11.99
N TYR A 9 26.76 -34.59 11.09
CA TYR A 9 26.23 -33.25 11.25
C TYR A 9 24.75 -33.31 10.85
N ALA A 10 23.89 -33.56 11.85
CA ALA A 10 22.51 -33.09 11.78
C ALA A 10 22.55 -31.56 11.95
N GLY A 11 23.05 -30.86 10.93
CA GLY A 11 22.84 -29.44 10.78
C GLY A 11 21.40 -29.27 10.34
N THR A 12 20.56 -28.79 11.25
CA THR A 12 19.30 -28.16 10.89
C THR A 12 19.58 -27.23 9.71
N THR A 13 18.99 -27.54 8.56
CA THR A 13 18.96 -26.61 7.43
C THR A 13 18.20 -25.39 7.93
N GLU A 14 18.94 -24.38 8.41
CA GLU A 14 18.38 -23.06 8.62
C GLU A 14 18.00 -22.58 7.22
N GLU A 15 16.71 -22.69 6.91
CA GLU A 15 16.13 -22.17 5.68
C GLU A 15 16.64 -20.73 5.51
N PRO A 16 17.19 -20.35 4.35
CA PRO A 16 17.59 -18.98 4.13
C PRO A 16 16.36 -18.11 4.36
N SER A 17 16.35 -17.36 5.46
CA SER A 17 15.28 -16.40 5.76
C SER A 17 15.15 -15.53 4.53
N ALA A 18 14.00 -15.63 3.85
CA ALA A 18 13.72 -14.82 2.68
C ALA A 18 14.05 -13.37 3.01
N PRO A 19 14.79 -12.64 2.15
CA PRO A 19 15.17 -11.28 2.43
C PRO A 19 13.91 -10.49 2.79
N ALA A 20 13.91 -9.86 3.96
CA ALA A 20 12.80 -9.04 4.40
C ALA A 20 12.44 -8.07 3.26
N ALA A 21 11.18 -8.09 2.83
CA ALA A 21 10.72 -7.24 1.74
C ALA A 21 11.13 -5.80 2.03
N ALA A 22 11.64 -5.12 1.01
CA ALA A 22 11.99 -3.71 1.15
C ALA A 22 10.75 -2.93 1.62
N PRO A 23 10.91 -1.96 2.54
CA PRO A 23 9.79 -1.15 3.00
C PRO A 23 9.07 -0.48 1.81
N ALA A 24 7.74 -0.56 1.78
CA ALA A 24 6.93 0.02 0.71
C ALA A 24 7.12 1.54 0.58
N TYR A 25 7.42 2.22 1.70
CA TYR A 25 7.66 3.64 1.77
C TYR A 25 9.05 3.94 2.32
N GLN A 26 9.67 5.01 1.81
CA GLN A 26 10.95 5.48 2.34
C GLN A 26 10.76 5.99 3.78
N PRO A 27 11.61 5.60 4.75
CA PRO A 27 11.44 6.01 6.16
C PRO A 27 11.35 7.53 6.36
N GLU A 28 12.16 8.32 5.66
CA GLU A 28 12.14 9.79 5.78
C GLU A 28 10.83 10.40 5.26
N MET A 29 10.20 9.80 4.26
CA MET A 29 8.88 10.21 3.76
C MET A 29 7.81 10.00 4.83
N VAL A 30 7.80 8.81 5.45
CA VAL A 30 6.86 8.45 6.52
C VAL A 30 7.02 9.39 7.70
N LYS A 31 8.26 9.65 8.12
CA LYS A 31 8.57 10.57 9.20
C LYS A 31 8.11 12.01 8.91
N ALA A 32 8.41 12.53 7.73
CA ALA A 32 7.98 13.86 7.32
C ALA A 32 6.44 14.00 7.31
N LEU A 33 5.74 12.98 6.80
CA LEU A 33 4.28 12.94 6.79
C LEU A 33 3.70 12.88 8.20
N ALA A 34 4.25 12.01 9.05
CA ALA A 34 3.84 11.87 10.46
C ALA A 34 3.95 13.20 11.21
N VAL A 35 5.07 13.92 11.05
CA VAL A 35 5.27 15.25 11.63
C VAL A 35 4.26 16.26 11.07
N THR A 36 4.05 16.28 9.75
CA THR A 36 3.14 17.22 9.09
C THR A 36 1.69 17.03 9.53
N LEU A 37 1.28 15.79 9.72
CA LEU A 37 -0.08 15.42 10.13
C LEU A 37 -0.26 15.44 11.66
N GLY A 38 0.82 15.47 12.44
CA GLY A 38 0.78 15.37 13.89
C GLY A 38 0.33 13.98 14.39
N VAL A 39 0.73 12.91 13.68
CA VAL A 39 0.35 11.51 13.98
C VAL A 39 1.59 10.62 14.15
N SER A 40 1.39 9.36 14.55
CA SER A 40 2.48 8.38 14.59
C SER A 40 2.92 7.94 13.19
N GLU A 41 4.16 7.48 13.04
CA GLU A 41 4.65 6.93 11.77
C GLU A 41 3.79 5.75 11.28
N LYS A 42 3.33 4.89 12.20
CA LYS A 42 2.39 3.81 11.87
C LYS A 42 1.09 4.35 11.26
N ALA A 43 0.49 5.38 11.86
CA ALA A 43 -0.73 5.99 11.33
C ALA A 43 -0.50 6.70 9.98
N ALA A 44 0.71 7.23 9.75
CA ALA A 44 1.09 7.81 8.46
C ALA A 44 1.22 6.72 7.37
N VAL A 45 1.82 5.57 7.68
CA VAL A 45 1.87 4.41 6.77
C VAL A 45 0.46 3.91 6.46
N GLU A 46 -0.37 3.68 7.49
CA GLU A 46 -1.75 3.23 7.30
C GLU A 46 -2.57 4.22 6.45
N ARG A 47 -2.26 5.52 6.52
CA ARG A 47 -2.86 6.52 5.65
C ARG A 47 -2.39 6.36 4.21
N LEU A 48 -1.08 6.24 3.98
CA LEU A 48 -0.52 6.05 2.64
C LEU A 48 -1.09 4.79 1.97
N ASP A 49 -1.22 3.69 2.71
CA ASP A 49 -1.83 2.45 2.20
C ASP A 49 -3.27 2.67 1.73
N ARG A 50 -4.10 3.33 2.56
CA ARG A 50 -5.48 3.66 2.17
C ARG A 50 -5.55 4.62 0.98
N GLU A 51 -4.63 5.57 0.88
CA GLU A 51 -4.57 6.50 -0.26
C GLU A 51 -4.19 5.76 -1.55
N ALA A 52 -3.23 4.83 -1.48
CA ALA A 52 -2.84 3.98 -2.60
C ALA A 52 -4.00 3.10 -3.08
N GLU A 53 -4.70 2.41 -2.16
CA GLU A 53 -5.89 1.62 -2.50
C GLU A 53 -6.99 2.45 -3.19
N GLN A 54 -7.19 3.70 -2.75
CA GLN A 54 -8.14 4.61 -3.37
C GLN A 54 -7.72 5.03 -4.77
N GLN A 55 -6.42 5.26 -5.00
CA GLN A 55 -5.88 5.53 -6.33
C GLN A 55 -6.05 4.33 -7.27
N ASP A 56 -5.83 3.12 -6.78
CA ASP A 56 -6.04 1.90 -7.57
C ASP A 56 -7.51 1.78 -7.99
N ARG A 57 -8.46 1.98 -7.07
CA ARG A 57 -9.90 2.01 -7.41
C ARG A 57 -10.24 3.09 -8.42
N PHE A 58 -9.65 4.27 -8.32
CA PHE A 58 -9.85 5.33 -9.30
C PHE A 58 -9.26 5.00 -10.67
N ALA A 59 -8.11 4.31 -10.71
CA ALA A 59 -7.51 3.83 -11.95
C ALA A 59 -8.39 2.80 -12.66
N GLU A 60 -9.03 1.89 -11.90
CA GLU A 60 -9.99 0.93 -12.46
C GLU A 60 -11.22 1.63 -13.05
N LEU A 61 -11.82 2.60 -12.36
CA LEU A 61 -12.96 3.39 -12.92
C LEU A 61 -12.61 4.05 -14.26
N ARG A 62 -11.39 4.55 -14.40
CA ARG A 62 -10.93 5.17 -15.66
C ARG A 62 -10.74 4.12 -16.77
N LYS A 63 -10.32 2.90 -16.44
CA LYS A 63 -10.25 1.80 -17.41
C LYS A 63 -11.64 1.39 -17.89
N ASP A 64 -12.62 1.41 -16.99
CA ASP A 64 -14.03 1.13 -17.27
C ASP A 64 -14.75 2.29 -18.00
N ARG A 65 -14.00 3.34 -18.36
CA ARG A 65 -14.48 4.54 -19.09
C ARG A 65 -15.55 5.32 -18.35
N VAL A 66 -15.50 5.33 -17.02
CA VAL A 66 -16.33 6.24 -16.22
C VAL A 66 -15.83 7.68 -16.41
N ASP A 67 -16.71 8.57 -16.87
CA ASP A 67 -16.36 9.96 -17.18
C ASP A 67 -16.12 10.77 -15.90
N THR A 68 -14.84 11.07 -15.65
CA THR A 68 -14.38 11.84 -14.49
C THR A 68 -13.49 13.00 -14.92
N LEU A 69 -13.60 14.12 -14.22
CA LEU A 69 -12.92 15.38 -14.48
C LEU A 69 -11.64 15.55 -13.65
N GLY A 70 -11.19 14.47 -12.98
CA GLY A 70 -10.04 14.45 -12.09
C GLY A 70 -10.41 14.15 -10.64
N ALA A 71 -9.40 14.03 -9.78
CA ALA A 71 -9.57 13.70 -8.37
C ALA A 71 -8.51 14.39 -7.50
N PHE A 72 -8.81 14.57 -6.22
CA PHE A 72 -7.89 15.11 -5.23
C PHE A 72 -8.12 14.47 -3.86
N PHE A 73 -7.07 14.42 -3.02
CA PHE A 73 -7.23 13.99 -1.64
C PHE A 73 -7.71 15.15 -0.77
N ALA A 74 -8.80 14.91 -0.04
CA ALA A 74 -9.22 15.78 1.04
C ALA A 74 -8.29 15.61 2.25
N LYS A 75 -8.35 16.56 3.19
CA LYS A 75 -7.52 16.56 4.41
C LYS A 75 -7.66 15.28 5.23
N ASP A 76 -8.83 14.66 5.22
CA ASP A 76 -9.11 13.41 5.92
C ASP A 76 -8.50 12.16 5.25
N GLY A 77 -7.90 12.30 4.06
CA GLY A 77 -7.31 11.18 3.30
C GLY A 77 -8.29 10.46 2.38
N SER A 78 -9.47 11.04 2.16
CA SER A 78 -10.41 10.53 1.16
C SER A 78 -10.10 11.12 -0.22
N LEU A 79 -10.09 10.28 -1.24
CA LEU A 79 -10.01 10.66 -2.64
C LEU A 79 -11.40 11.11 -3.09
N VAL A 80 -11.52 12.40 -3.36
CA VAL A 80 -12.72 13.04 -3.91
C VAL A 80 -12.56 13.08 -5.42
N VAL A 81 -13.52 12.48 -6.13
CA VAL A 81 -13.54 12.38 -7.58
C VAL A 81 -14.59 13.34 -8.15
N ASN A 82 -14.16 14.20 -9.07
CA ASN A 82 -15.06 15.07 -9.78
C ASN A 82 -15.74 14.27 -10.91
N ALA A 83 -16.96 13.78 -10.68
CA ALA A 83 -17.74 13.11 -11.72
C ALA A 83 -18.25 14.10 -12.78
N ALA A 84 -18.31 13.67 -14.04
CA ALA A 84 -18.85 14.51 -15.12
C ALA A 84 -20.38 14.68 -15.03
N ASP A 85 -21.07 13.67 -14.52
CA ASP A 85 -22.54 13.67 -14.37
C ASP A 85 -23.01 12.77 -13.20
N ALA A 86 -24.34 12.65 -13.07
CA ALA A 86 -24.97 11.89 -12.00
C ALA A 86 -24.80 10.36 -12.12
N GLU A 87 -24.56 9.84 -13.32
CA GLU A 87 -24.33 8.41 -13.55
C GLU A 87 -22.90 8.05 -13.15
N ALA A 88 -21.92 8.81 -13.64
CA ALA A 88 -20.53 8.70 -13.20
C ALA A 88 -20.40 8.85 -11.68
N ALA A 89 -21.16 9.75 -11.05
CA ALA A 89 -21.17 9.90 -9.59
C ALA A 89 -21.73 8.66 -8.85
N LYS A 90 -22.63 7.88 -9.46
CA LYS A 90 -23.08 6.60 -8.88
C LYS A 90 -21.98 5.57 -8.96
N ASP A 91 -21.29 5.47 -10.09
CA ASP A 91 -20.21 4.49 -10.29
C ASP A 91 -19.01 4.78 -9.38
N VAL A 92 -18.64 6.06 -9.22
CA VAL A 92 -17.62 6.50 -8.24
C VAL A 92 -17.97 6.02 -6.82
N ARG A 93 -19.22 6.22 -6.39
CA ARG A 93 -19.66 5.77 -5.06
C ARG A 93 -19.74 4.25 -4.94
N ALA A 94 -20.15 3.56 -5.99
CA ALA A 94 -20.17 2.10 -6.02
C ALA A 94 -18.76 1.50 -5.89
N ALA A 95 -17.74 2.19 -6.41
CA ALA A 95 -16.33 1.85 -6.21
C ALA A 95 -15.78 2.26 -4.82
N GLY A 96 -16.62 2.76 -3.91
CA GLY A 96 -16.21 3.14 -2.55
C GLY A 96 -15.35 4.41 -2.49
N LEU A 97 -15.46 5.28 -3.49
CA LEU A 97 -14.82 6.60 -3.53
C LEU A 97 -15.84 7.71 -3.24
N LYS A 98 -15.33 8.92 -2.96
CA LYS A 98 -16.17 10.10 -2.64
C LYS A 98 -16.39 10.99 -3.85
#